data_AF-A0A7R9MTQ0-F1
#
_entry.id   AF-A0A7R9MTQ0-F1
#
_cell.length_a   1.000
_cell.length_b   1.000
_cell.length_c   1.000
_cell.angle_alpha   90.00
_cell.angle_beta   90.00
_cell.angle_gamma   90.00
#
_symmetry.space_group_name_H-M   'P 1'
#
loop_
_entity.id
_entity.type
_entity.pdbx_description
1 polymer ?
#
loop_
_entity_poly.entity_id
_entity_poly.type
_entity_poly.pdbx_seq_one_letter_code
_entity_poly.pdbx_strand_id
1 'polypeptide(L)'
;MLINKKKRIFFAKWSAIIGVSVLLPLVLIDTYYYGKLVLAPVNIVLYNVFSSHGPDLYGTEPWFFYFTNCFLNFNLVFVVSLAALPVMLFCKLFVKSKRNIVNSSHIICLSSLLLWFAVFFSQSHKEERFIYPAYPLICLSAAFAIEMVQKALTAIIPRLTYFYSSLVL
;
A
#
# COMPACT_ATOMS: atom_id res chain seq x y z
N MET A 1 -12.89 10.74 7.86
CA MET A 1 -11.55 10.48 8.43
C MET A 1 -11.61 10.61 9.94
N LEU A 2 -10.69 9.99 10.69
CA LEU A 2 -10.62 9.83 12.16
C LEU A 2 -10.59 11.13 13.01
N ILE A 3 -11.15 12.23 12.52
CA ILE A 3 -11.27 13.50 13.25
C ILE A 3 -12.32 13.34 14.37
N ASN A 4 -13.40 12.63 14.08
CA ASN A 4 -14.45 12.34 15.05
C ASN A 4 -13.94 11.33 16.10
N LYS A 5 -13.95 11.73 17.39
CA LYS A 5 -13.55 10.89 18.54
C LYS A 5 -14.20 9.51 18.50
N LYS A 6 -15.48 9.40 18.13
CA LYS A 6 -16.20 8.12 18.08
C LYS A 6 -15.60 7.15 17.06
N LYS A 7 -15.19 7.65 15.90
CA LYS A 7 -14.54 6.83 14.85
C LYS A 7 -13.13 6.38 15.27
N ARG A 8 -12.41 7.20 16.05
CA ARG A 8 -11.09 6.83 16.63
C ARG A 8 -11.20 5.70 17.61
N ILE A 9 -12.13 5.81 18.56
CA ILE A 9 -12.36 4.77 19.56
C ILE A 9 -12.79 3.48 18.87
N PHE A 10 -13.68 3.57 17.87
CA PHE A 10 -14.09 2.42 17.07
C PHE A 10 -12.90 1.75 16.36
N PHE A 11 -12.07 2.53 15.65
CA PHE A 11 -10.88 2.00 14.96
C PHE A 11 -9.88 1.39 15.94
N ALA A 12 -9.57 2.06 17.05
CA ALA A 12 -8.65 1.56 18.07
C ALA A 12 -9.17 0.26 18.71
N LYS A 13 -10.47 0.20 19.04
CA LYS A 13 -11.10 -1.00 19.59
C LYS A 13 -10.97 -2.18 18.63
N TRP A 14 -11.34 -2.01 17.36
CA TRP A 14 -11.27 -3.10 16.38
C TRP A 14 -9.83 -3.51 16.06
N SER A 15 -8.92 -2.54 15.96
CA SER A 15 -7.50 -2.82 15.77
C SER A 15 -6.91 -3.61 16.95
N ALA A 16 -7.29 -3.27 18.18
CA ALA A 16 -6.88 -4.00 19.37
C ALA A 16 -7.46 -5.42 19.41
N ILE A 17 -8.75 -5.59 19.11
CA ILE A 17 -9.39 -6.92 19.07
C ILE A 17 -8.69 -7.82 18.04
N ILE A 18 -8.51 -7.32 16.81
CA ILE A 18 -7.85 -8.09 15.75
C ILE A 18 -6.39 -8.36 16.13
N GLY A 19 -5.68 -7.33 16.59
CA GLY A 19 -4.28 -7.45 17.03
C GLY A 19 -4.11 -8.51 18.11
N VAL A 20 -4.93 -8.51 19.15
CA VAL A 20 -4.90 -9.52 20.22
C VAL A 20 -5.28 -10.90 19.70
N SER A 21 -6.32 -11.00 18.86
CA SER A 21 -6.74 -12.30 18.30
C SER A 21 -5.66 -12.98 17.46
N VAL A 22 -4.75 -12.22 16.85
CA VAL A 22 -3.62 -12.74 16.06
C VAL A 22 -2.37 -12.92 16.92
N LEU A 23 -2.03 -11.91 17.74
CA LEU A 23 -0.82 -11.94 18.56
C LEU A 23 -0.89 -12.98 19.66
N LEU A 24 -2.04 -13.15 20.32
CA LEU A 24 -2.16 -14.09 21.43
C LEU A 24 -1.83 -15.54 21.02
N PRO A 25 -2.48 -16.13 19.99
CA PRO A 25 -2.13 -17.49 19.58
C PRO A 25 -0.69 -17.58 19.06
N LEU A 26 -0.20 -16.57 18.34
CA LEU A 26 1.19 -16.53 17.84
C LEU A 26 2.18 -16.63 19.00
N VAL A 27 2.03 -15.79 20.02
CA VAL A 27 2.94 -15.76 21.18
C VAL A 27 2.83 -17.06 21.99
N LEU A 28 1.63 -17.60 22.18
CA LEU A 28 1.44 -18.85 22.91
C LEU A 28 2.10 -20.04 22.21
N ILE A 29 1.89 -20.17 20.90
CA ILE A 29 2.47 -21.24 20.08
C ILE A 29 3.99 -21.11 20.06
N ASP A 30 4.51 -19.93 19.73
CA ASP A 30 5.96 -19.71 19.67
C ASP A 30 6.60 -19.97 21.04
N THR A 31 6.01 -19.45 22.11
CA THR A 31 6.54 -19.64 23.47
C THR A 31 6.56 -21.12 23.87
N TYR A 32 5.54 -21.88 23.50
CA TYR A 32 5.47 -23.32 23.76
C TYR A 32 6.60 -24.09 23.04
N TYR A 33 6.81 -23.84 21.75
CA TYR A 33 7.83 -24.56 20.98
C TYR A 33 9.27 -24.09 21.26
N TYR A 34 9.49 -22.80 21.49
CA TYR A 34 10.82 -22.25 21.77
C TYR A 34 11.24 -22.35 23.24
N GLY A 35 10.33 -22.70 24.15
CA GLY A 35 10.61 -22.83 25.59
C GLY A 35 10.96 -21.52 26.31
N LYS A 36 10.74 -20.38 25.65
CA LYS A 36 10.96 -19.02 26.17
C LYS A 36 9.92 -18.08 25.60
N LEU A 37 9.65 -16.96 26.27
CA LEU A 37 8.72 -15.97 25.75
C LEU A 37 9.22 -15.42 24.40
N VAL A 38 8.49 -15.68 23.33
CA VAL A 38 8.83 -15.22 21.97
C VAL A 38 7.75 -14.28 21.46
N LEU A 39 8.14 -13.04 21.19
CA LEU A 39 7.35 -12.04 20.48
C LEU A 39 7.94 -11.84 19.09
N ALA A 40 7.62 -12.72 18.13
CA ALA A 40 8.27 -12.72 16.82
C ALA A 40 8.25 -11.35 16.09
N PRO A 41 7.13 -10.59 16.06
CA PRO A 41 7.11 -9.26 15.41
C PRO A 41 8.08 -8.26 16.06
N VAL A 42 8.22 -8.30 17.40
CA VAL A 42 9.15 -7.43 18.13
C VAL A 42 10.59 -7.85 17.85
N ASN A 43 10.87 -9.16 17.85
CA ASN A 43 12.20 -9.69 17.59
C ASN A 43 12.68 -9.34 16.18
N ILE A 44 11.80 -9.38 15.17
CA ILE A 44 12.13 -8.97 13.79
C ILE A 44 12.55 -7.50 13.75
N VAL A 45 11.83 -6.62 14.44
CA VAL A 45 12.16 -5.18 14.47
C VAL A 45 13.46 -4.94 15.24
N LEU A 46 13.61 -5.53 16.42
CA LEU A 46 14.84 -5.41 17.22
C LEU A 46 16.07 -5.90 16.46
N TYR A 47 15.94 -7.02 15.77
CA TYR A 47 17.03 -7.59 15.00
C TYR A 47 17.37 -6.76 13.76
N ASN A 48 16.39 -6.40 12.94
CA ASN A 48 16.67 -5.73 11.67
C ASN A 48 16.96 -4.23 11.81
N VAL A 49 16.38 -3.55 12.81
CA VAL A 49 16.49 -2.09 12.96
C VAL A 49 17.51 -1.68 14.01
N PHE A 50 17.61 -2.43 15.11
CA PHE A 50 18.39 -2.00 16.29
C PHE A 50 19.68 -2.82 16.51
N SER A 51 19.95 -3.85 15.71
CA SER A 51 21.19 -4.63 15.81
C SER A 51 22.22 -4.22 14.76
N SER A 52 23.51 -4.32 15.10
CA SER A 52 24.62 -3.88 14.24
C SER A 52 24.99 -4.85 13.13
N HIS A 53 24.49 -6.10 13.16
CA HIS A 53 24.84 -7.16 12.21
C HIS A 53 23.60 -7.76 11.50
N GLY A 54 22.39 -7.31 11.85
CA GLY A 54 21.13 -7.99 11.52
C GLY A 54 20.86 -8.18 10.03
N PRO A 55 20.80 -7.12 9.22
CA PRO A 55 20.42 -7.24 7.81
C PRO A 55 21.55 -7.78 6.92
N ASP A 56 22.81 -7.44 7.21
CA ASP A 56 23.91 -7.68 6.26
C ASP A 56 24.47 -9.12 6.31
N LEU A 57 23.99 -9.96 7.23
CA LEU A 57 24.39 -11.37 7.38
C LEU A 57 24.17 -12.22 6.11
N TYR A 58 23.18 -11.85 5.29
CA TYR A 58 22.84 -12.55 4.05
C TYR A 58 23.21 -11.75 2.79
N GLY A 59 24.07 -10.73 2.94
CA GLY A 59 24.47 -9.84 1.85
C GLY A 59 23.52 -8.67 1.63
N THR A 60 23.97 -7.71 0.81
CA THR A 60 23.18 -6.52 0.47
C THR A 60 22.88 -6.49 -1.01
N GLU A 61 21.73 -5.92 -1.36
CA GLU A 61 21.26 -5.82 -2.74
C GLU A 61 21.10 -4.34 -3.13
N PRO A 62 21.30 -4.00 -4.41
CA PRO A 62 21.19 -2.63 -4.87
C PRO A 62 19.74 -2.13 -4.73
N TRP A 63 19.57 -0.82 -4.69
CA TRP A 63 18.27 -0.18 -4.45
C TRP A 63 17.21 -0.57 -5.49
N PHE A 64 17.61 -0.87 -6.74
CA PHE A 64 16.72 -1.23 -7.84
C PHE A 64 16.24 -2.70 -7.79
N PHE A 65 16.74 -3.51 -6.85
CA PHE A 65 16.35 -4.92 -6.70
C PHE A 65 14.82 -5.08 -6.61
N TYR A 66 14.17 -4.37 -5.69
CA TYR A 66 12.72 -4.47 -5.52
C TYR A 66 11.94 -3.91 -6.70
N PHE A 67 12.45 -2.86 -7.35
CA PHE A 67 11.83 -2.33 -8.56
C PHE A 67 11.82 -3.38 -9.68
N THR A 68 12.97 -4.03 -9.89
CA THR A 68 13.14 -5.10 -10.88
C THR A 68 12.29 -6.30 -10.54
N ASN A 69 12.30 -6.74 -9.27
CA ASN A 69 11.50 -7.85 -8.79
C ASN A 69 9.99 -7.61 -8.98
N CYS A 70 9.49 -6.44 -8.57
CA CYS A 70 8.08 -6.09 -8.76
C CYS A 70 7.72 -5.97 -10.24
N PHE A 71 8.61 -5.41 -11.07
CA PHE A 71 8.38 -5.32 -12.51
C PHE A 71 8.35 -6.69 -13.19
N LEU A 72 9.25 -7.60 -12.82
CA LEU A 72 9.25 -8.97 -13.36
C LEU A 72 7.98 -9.74 -12.95
N ASN A 73 7.55 -9.60 -11.69
CA ASN A 73 6.37 -10.31 -11.19
C ASN A 73 5.04 -9.74 -11.71
N PHE A 74 4.90 -8.42 -11.80
CA PHE A 74 3.62 -7.75 -12.10
C PHE A 74 3.59 -7.01 -13.43
N ASN A 75 4.72 -6.88 -14.13
CA ASN A 75 4.82 -6.20 -15.43
C ASN A 75 4.17 -4.81 -15.41
N LEU A 76 3.26 -4.56 -16.36
CA LEU A 76 2.52 -3.30 -16.48
C LEU A 76 1.68 -2.98 -15.23
N VAL A 77 1.22 -3.98 -14.48
CA VAL A 77 0.42 -3.76 -13.27
C VAL A 77 1.24 -2.99 -12.23
N PHE A 78 2.53 -3.29 -12.10
CA PHE A 78 3.40 -2.54 -11.20
C PHE A 78 3.53 -1.07 -11.63
N VAL A 79 3.77 -0.82 -12.91
CA VAL A 79 3.88 0.55 -13.45
C VAL A 79 2.61 1.34 -13.19
N VAL A 80 1.44 0.73 -13.44
CA VAL A 80 0.13 1.35 -13.18
C VAL A 80 -0.09 1.58 -11.68
N SER A 81 0.39 0.68 -10.81
CA SER A 81 0.29 0.84 -9.36
C SER A 81 1.08 2.06 -8.85
N LEU A 82 2.26 2.34 -9.40
CA LEU A 82 3.07 3.51 -9.06
C LEU A 82 2.40 4.81 -9.50
N ALA A 83 1.68 4.77 -10.64
CA ALA A 83 0.90 5.89 -11.14
C ALA A 83 -0.39 6.15 -10.35
N ALA A 84 -0.79 5.28 -9.41
CA ALA A 84 -2.04 5.43 -8.67
C ALA A 84 -2.13 6.77 -7.91
N LEU A 85 -1.05 7.16 -7.21
CA LEU A 85 -1.01 8.42 -6.47
C LEU A 85 -1.19 9.65 -7.38
N PRO A 86 -0.36 9.88 -8.42
CA PRO A 86 -0.51 11.05 -9.29
C PRO A 86 -1.84 11.04 -10.04
N VAL A 87 -2.33 9.89 -10.51
CA VAL A 87 -3.64 9.77 -11.19
C VAL A 87 -4.78 10.14 -10.25
N MET A 88 -4.77 9.67 -9.01
CA MET A 88 -5.78 10.01 -8.01
C MET A 88 -5.76 11.49 -7.66
N LEU A 89 -4.57 12.09 -7.50
CA LEU A 89 -4.42 13.53 -7.25
C LEU A 89 -4.95 14.35 -8.43
N PHE A 90 -4.58 13.97 -9.66
CA PHE A 90 -5.10 14.59 -10.87
C PHE A 90 -6.63 14.55 -10.93
N CYS A 91 -7.21 13.37 -10.72
CA CYS A 91 -8.67 13.21 -10.74
C CYS A 91 -9.36 14.02 -9.64
N LYS A 92 -8.74 14.11 -8.45
CA LYS A 92 -9.28 14.92 -7.35
C LYS A 92 -9.27 16.42 -7.66
N LEU A 93 -8.26 16.91 -8.39
CA LEU A 93 -8.09 18.33 -8.68
C LEU A 93 -8.87 18.79 -9.93
N PHE A 94 -8.89 17.98 -10.99
CA PHE A 94 -9.36 18.42 -12.32
C PHE A 94 -10.69 17.81 -12.75
N VAL A 95 -11.08 16.64 -12.21
CA VAL A 95 -12.32 15.98 -12.61
C VAL A 95 -13.46 16.45 -11.70
N LYS A 96 -14.31 17.33 -12.24
CA LYS A 96 -15.54 17.76 -11.55
C LYS A 96 -16.56 16.63 -11.56
N SER A 97 -16.79 16.01 -10.40
CA SER A 97 -17.84 14.99 -10.19
C SER A 97 -18.72 15.37 -9.00
N LYS A 98 -20.01 15.02 -9.07
CA LYS A 98 -20.96 15.19 -7.95
C LYS A 98 -20.66 14.26 -6.77
N ARG A 99 -19.93 13.16 -7.00
CA ARG A 99 -19.51 12.21 -5.96
C ARG A 99 -18.03 12.39 -5.67
N ASN A 100 -17.62 12.13 -4.43
CA ASN A 100 -16.20 12.06 -4.06
C ASN A 100 -15.50 10.98 -4.90
N ILE A 101 -14.70 11.41 -5.88
CA ILE A 101 -13.97 10.52 -6.78
C ILE A 101 -12.94 9.71 -6.00
N VAL A 102 -12.19 10.39 -5.12
CA VAL A 102 -11.26 9.78 -4.18
C VAL A 102 -11.92 9.67 -2.81
N ASN A 103 -12.04 8.45 -2.30
CA ASN A 103 -12.62 8.17 -0.99
C ASN A 103 -11.53 7.81 0.04
N SER A 104 -11.92 7.65 1.32
CA SER A 104 -10.98 7.29 2.39
C SER A 104 -10.35 5.90 2.23
N SER A 105 -11.03 4.94 1.60
CA SER A 105 -10.49 3.59 1.37
C SER A 105 -9.30 3.63 0.41
N HIS A 106 -9.38 4.43 -0.66
CA HIS A 106 -8.24 4.61 -1.57
C HIS A 106 -7.01 5.14 -0.83
N ILE A 107 -7.20 6.15 0.04
CA ILE A 107 -6.10 6.74 0.82
C ILE A 107 -5.50 5.71 1.77
N ILE A 108 -6.32 4.96 2.50
CA ILE A 108 -5.85 3.94 3.45
C ILE A 108 -5.03 2.87 2.72
N CYS A 109 -5.59 2.26 1.68
CA CYS A 109 -4.92 1.20 0.93
C CYS A 109 -3.61 1.67 0.26
N LEU A 110 -3.64 2.85 -0.37
CA LEU A 110 -2.45 3.41 -1.00
C LEU A 110 -1.39 3.78 0.04
N SER A 111 -1.79 4.34 1.19
CA SER A 111 -0.86 4.63 2.29
C SER A 111 -0.23 3.36 2.84
N SER A 112 -0.97 2.24 2.93
CA SER A 112 -0.43 0.95 3.37
C SER A 112 0.65 0.45 2.41
N LEU A 113 0.43 0.54 1.09
CA LEU A 113 1.44 0.17 0.09
C LEU A 113 2.69 1.04 0.20
N LEU A 114 2.50 2.37 0.23
CA LEU A 114 3.60 3.33 0.28
C LEU A 114 4.42 3.20 1.57
N LEU A 115 3.76 2.97 2.72
CA LEU A 115 4.44 2.73 3.98
C LEU A 115 5.25 1.43 3.94
N TRP A 116 4.70 0.36 3.36
CA TRP A 116 5.42 -0.91 3.22
C TRP A 116 6.67 -0.73 2.34
N PHE A 117 6.53 -0.07 1.20
CA PHE A 117 7.66 0.24 0.32
C PHE A 117 8.68 1.14 1.02
N ALA A 118 8.24 2.19 1.73
CA ALA A 118 9.16 3.09 2.43
C ALA A 118 10.01 2.34 3.47
N VAL A 119 9.43 1.41 4.22
CA VAL A 119 10.16 0.63 5.23
C VAL A 119 11.16 -0.32 4.57
N PHE A 120 10.72 -1.13 3.60
CA PHE A 120 11.55 -2.20 3.04
C PHE A 120 12.56 -1.71 1.99
N PHE A 121 12.25 -0.70 1.19
CA PHE A 121 13.23 -0.13 0.27
C PHE A 121 14.37 0.59 1.00
N SER A 122 14.12 1.06 2.23
CA SER A 122 15.15 1.69 3.06
C SER A 122 16.14 0.69 3.67
N GLN A 123 15.85 -0.61 3.65
CA GLN A 123 16.75 -1.63 4.20
C GLN A 123 17.89 -1.95 3.21
N SER A 124 19.10 -2.15 3.73
CA SER A 124 20.27 -2.57 2.94
C SER A 124 20.03 -3.96 2.33
N HIS A 125 19.62 -4.89 3.18
CA HIS A 125 19.24 -6.24 2.80
C HIS A 125 17.85 -6.29 2.17
N LYS A 126 17.74 -7.07 1.09
CA LYS A 126 16.51 -7.18 0.31
C LYS A 126 16.29 -8.63 -0.07
N GLU A 127 15.05 -9.06 0.06
CA GLU A 127 14.62 -10.38 -0.39
C GLU A 127 13.19 -10.29 -0.93
N GLU A 128 12.90 -11.07 -1.96
CA GLU A 128 11.58 -11.11 -2.58
C GLU A 128 10.46 -11.32 -1.52
N ARG A 129 10.72 -12.19 -0.54
CA ARG A 129 9.73 -12.54 0.50
C ARG A 129 9.26 -11.39 1.37
N PHE A 130 10.05 -10.33 1.50
CA PHE A 130 9.67 -9.17 2.29
C PHE A 130 8.60 -8.32 1.59
N ILE A 131 8.45 -8.44 0.27
CA ILE A 131 7.44 -7.71 -0.51
C ILE A 131 6.17 -8.54 -0.72
N TYR A 132 6.18 -9.86 -0.50
CA TYR A 132 4.99 -10.72 -0.64
C TYR A 132 3.73 -10.17 0.05
N PRO A 133 3.78 -9.60 1.28
CA PRO A 133 2.58 -9.04 1.90
C PRO A 133 1.99 -7.83 1.16
N ALA A 134 2.79 -7.12 0.37
CA ALA A 134 2.36 -5.95 -0.41
C ALA A 134 1.81 -6.30 -1.79
N TYR A 135 1.97 -7.54 -2.28
CA TYR A 135 1.52 -7.95 -3.61
C TYR A 135 0.03 -7.67 -3.87
N PRO A 136 -0.91 -8.00 -2.96
CA PRO A 136 -2.32 -7.65 -3.15
C PRO A 136 -2.56 -6.13 -3.21
N LEU A 137 -1.77 -5.33 -2.49
CA LEU A 137 -1.87 -3.88 -2.48
C LEU A 137 -1.37 -3.25 -3.78
N ILE A 138 -0.39 -3.87 -4.45
CA ILE A 138 0.06 -3.48 -5.79
C ILE A 138 -1.11 -3.62 -6.77
N CYS A 139 -1.73 -4.80 -6.81
CA CYS A 139 -2.89 -5.06 -7.67
C CYS A 139 -4.05 -4.09 -7.38
N LEU A 140 -4.36 -3.88 -6.10
CA LEU A 140 -5.43 -2.97 -5.68
C LEU A 140 -5.14 -1.52 -6.08
N SER A 141 -3.90 -1.06 -5.92
CA SER A 141 -3.49 0.30 -6.31
C SER A 141 -3.55 0.48 -7.82
N ALA A 142 -3.16 -0.53 -8.59
CA ALA A 142 -3.31 -0.52 -10.04
C ALA A 142 -4.79 -0.45 -10.47
N ALA A 143 -5.67 -1.25 -9.83
CA ALA A 143 -7.11 -1.20 -10.08
C ALA A 143 -7.70 0.19 -9.80
N PHE A 144 -7.30 0.82 -8.69
CA PHE A 144 -7.69 2.20 -8.40
C PHE A 144 -7.21 3.19 -9.45
N ALA A 145 -5.97 3.07 -9.94
CA ALA A 145 -5.48 3.94 -11.00
C ALA A 145 -6.34 3.82 -12.27
N ILE A 146 -6.66 2.59 -12.69
CA ILE A 146 -7.50 2.33 -13.87
C ILE A 146 -8.91 2.89 -13.67
N GLU A 147 -9.53 2.67 -12.50
CA GLU A 147 -10.84 3.23 -12.17
C GLU A 147 -10.85 4.76 -12.26
N MET A 148 -9.80 5.41 -11.77
CA MET A 148 -9.68 6.87 -11.85
C MET A 148 -9.53 7.37 -13.29
N VAL A 149 -8.71 6.70 -14.10
CA VAL A 149 -8.58 7.01 -15.53
C VAL A 149 -9.93 6.87 -16.24
N GLN A 150 -10.65 5.77 -16.00
CA GLN A 150 -11.98 5.55 -16.57
C GLN A 150 -12.95 6.69 -16.18
N LYS A 151 -12.97 7.10 -14.90
CA LYS A 151 -13.79 8.23 -14.44
C LYS A 151 -13.38 9.56 -15.08
N ALA A 152 -12.08 9.80 -15.28
CA ALA A 152 -11.60 11.00 -15.95
C ALA A 152 -12.03 11.03 -17.43
N LEU A 153 -11.84 9.93 -18.15
CA LEU A 153 -12.24 9.79 -19.55
C LEU A 153 -13.74 10.01 -19.72
N THR A 154 -14.56 9.34 -18.90
CA THR A 154 -16.03 9.51 -18.94
C THR A 154 -16.50 10.92 -18.62
N ALA A 155 -15.75 11.70 -17.84
CA ALA A 155 -16.08 13.09 -17.56
C ALA A 155 -15.63 14.06 -18.66
N ILE A 156 -14.55 13.74 -19.37
CA ILE A 156 -13.93 14.61 -20.39
C ILE A 156 -14.54 14.38 -21.77
N ILE A 157 -14.73 13.11 -22.18
CA ILE A 157 -15.18 12.73 -23.53
C ILE A 157 -16.46 13.47 -23.95
N PRO A 158 -17.56 13.50 -23.15
CA PRO A 158 -18.78 14.18 -23.55
C PRO A 158 -18.59 15.69 -23.79
N ARG A 159 -17.68 16.32 -23.03
CA ARG A 159 -17.39 17.76 -23.18
C ARG A 159 -16.62 18.03 -24.48
N LEU A 160 -15.67 17.16 -24.81
CA LEU A 160 -14.93 17.24 -26.07
C LEU A 160 -15.86 17.02 -27.27
N THR A 161 -16.75 16.03 -27.19
CA THR A 161 -17.74 15.78 -28.25
C THR A 161 -18.66 16.97 -28.46
N TYR A 162 -19.17 17.57 -27.37
CA TYR A 162 -20.01 18.77 -27.45
C TYR A 162 -19.26 19.97 -28.07
N PHE A 163 -18.03 20.22 -27.61
CA PHE A 163 -17.18 21.29 -28.14
C PHE A 163 -16.92 21.11 -29.64
N TYR A 164 -16.57 19.90 -30.08
CA TYR A 164 -16.37 19.60 -31.50
C TYR A 164 -17.65 19.83 -32.31
N SER A 165 -18.81 19.36 -31.83
CA SER A 165 -20.08 19.59 -32.52
C SER A 165 -20.45 21.07 -32.66
N SER A 166 -20.07 21.91 -31.69
CA SER A 166 -20.29 23.37 -31.72
C SER A 166 -19.32 24.12 -32.64
N LEU A 167 -18.24 23.48 -33.09
CA LEU A 167 -17.21 24.08 -33.95
C LEU A 167 -17.43 23.73 -35.43
N VAL A 168 -18.14 22.62 -35.68
CA VAL A 168 -18.50 22.12 -37.02
C VAL A 168 -19.86 22.66 -37.49
N LEU A 169 -20.72 23.12 -36.57
CA LEU A 169 -21.98 23.84 -36.83
C LEU A 169 -21.77 25.35 -36.72
#